data_AF-A0A7S0N7Q7-F1
#
_entry.id   AF-A0A7S0N7Q7-F1
#
_cell.length_a   1.000
_cell.length_b   1.000
_cell.length_c   1.000
_cell.angle_alpha   90.00
_cell.angle_beta   90.00
_cell.angle_gamma   90.00
#
_symmetry.space_group_name_H-M   'P 1'
#
loop_
_entity.id
_entity.type
_entity.pdbx_description
1 polymer ?
#
loop_
_entity_poly.entity_id
_entity_poly.type
_entity_poly.pdbx_seq_one_letter_code
_entity_poly.pdbx_strand_id
1 'polypeptide(L)'
;IASLKAVDSVMQPVVMHAVLEERLYLCQGVDILPEGKTFRRFVPDVSIHYYPLCDDFGPMNSASIVKFVRQLDNELETFSTCVLFYVVDKGQRALTNAVFLLGAFMIIRLGYCIDDVLQSCCGLEPSLITAYRDATFSPSDFDLTLEDCWGAIVKAMEHSWIALPSPMDDYQWGCVDVDEYMHYDDPLNGDVHEVVPGKLLAFKGPQDLGGALFQ
;
A
#
# COMPACT_ATOMS: atom_id res chain seq x y z
N ILE A 1 3.17 28.56 9.25
CA ILE A 1 2.43 27.85 10.33
C ILE A 1 0.95 28.21 10.20
N ALA A 2 0.21 27.50 9.35
CA ALA A 2 -1.25 27.65 9.28
C ALA A 2 -1.84 26.78 10.40
N SER A 3 -2.49 27.42 11.37
CA SER A 3 -3.15 26.74 12.49
C SER A 3 -4.39 26.00 11.96
N LEU A 4 -4.30 24.67 11.84
CA LEU A 4 -5.46 23.79 11.70
C LEU A 4 -6.28 23.89 12.99
N LYS A 5 -7.37 24.66 12.97
CA LYS A 5 -8.30 24.71 14.10
C LYS A 5 -9.29 23.56 13.96
N ALA A 6 -9.21 22.62 14.89
CA ALA A 6 -10.29 21.67 15.17
C ALA A 6 -11.56 22.43 15.55
N VAL A 7 -12.70 22.00 15.01
CA VAL A 7 -14.03 22.51 15.36
C VAL A 7 -14.62 21.54 16.39
N ASP A 8 -14.87 22.01 17.61
CA ASP A 8 -15.50 21.24 18.70
C ASP A 8 -16.82 20.59 18.23
N SER A 9 -17.10 19.30 18.45
CA SER A 9 -17.34 18.71 19.77
C SER A 9 -17.41 17.17 19.62
N VAL A 10 -16.73 16.46 20.54
CA VAL A 10 -16.41 15.01 20.48
C VAL A 10 -15.52 14.62 19.28
N MET A 11 -14.51 15.44 18.98
CA MET A 11 -13.51 15.05 17.99
C MET A 11 -12.53 14.05 18.60
N GLN A 12 -12.57 12.81 18.09
CA GLN A 12 -11.43 11.90 18.20
C GLN A 12 -10.16 12.62 17.72
N PRO A 13 -8.98 12.34 18.31
CA PRO A 13 -7.76 13.00 17.90
C PRO A 13 -7.50 12.75 16.41
N VAL A 14 -7.39 13.83 15.65
CA VAL A 14 -6.87 13.79 14.28
C VAL A 14 -5.40 13.41 14.36
N VAL A 15 -5.03 12.32 13.71
CA VAL A 15 -3.64 11.89 13.61
C VAL A 15 -3.09 12.50 12.33
N MET A 16 -2.17 13.44 12.46
CA MET A 16 -1.46 14.04 11.34
C MET A 16 0.03 13.79 11.52
N HIS A 17 0.63 13.10 10.57
CA HIS A 17 2.04 12.73 10.63
C HIS A 17 2.76 13.21 9.37
N ALA A 18 3.85 13.94 9.54
CA ALA A 18 4.70 14.37 8.42
C ALA A 18 5.56 13.19 7.97
N VAL A 19 5.45 12.82 6.69
CA VAL A 19 6.08 11.61 6.15
C VAL A 19 7.30 11.96 5.30
N LEU A 20 7.23 13.05 4.53
CA LEU A 20 8.32 13.51 3.65
C LEU A 20 8.49 15.02 3.76
N GLU A 21 9.53 15.48 4.46
CA GLU A 21 10.03 16.88 4.47
C GLU A 21 8.95 17.98 4.40
N GLU A 22 7.88 17.83 5.19
CA GLU A 22 6.72 18.75 5.19
C GLU A 22 5.96 18.88 3.85
N ARG A 23 6.27 18.03 2.87
CA ARG A 23 5.61 17.92 1.56
C ARG A 23 4.49 16.88 1.52
N LEU A 24 4.52 15.87 2.38
CA LEU A 24 3.49 14.85 2.48
C LEU A 24 3.10 14.60 3.93
N TYR A 25 1.80 14.67 4.21
CA TYR A 25 1.23 14.36 5.51
C TYR A 25 0.24 13.20 5.40
N LEU A 26 0.36 12.22 6.28
CA LEU A 26 -0.66 11.19 6.49
C LEU A 26 -1.67 11.70 7.53
N CYS A 27 -2.95 11.65 7.19
CA CYS A 27 -4.05 12.14 8.01
C CYS A 27 -5.08 11.03 8.22
N GLN A 28 -5.61 10.89 9.43
CA GLN A 28 -6.73 10.00 9.71
C GLN A 28 -7.92 10.74 10.29
N GLY A 29 -9.12 10.39 9.80
CA GLY A 29 -10.37 10.86 10.40
C GLY A 29 -10.60 12.37 10.28
N VAL A 30 -10.06 12.97 9.22
CA VAL A 30 -10.21 14.39 8.91
C VAL A 30 -11.31 14.57 7.90
N ASP A 31 -12.36 15.30 8.29
CA ASP A 31 -13.51 15.57 7.43
C ASP A 31 -13.23 16.68 6.40
N ILE A 32 -12.38 17.66 6.74
CA ILE A 32 -12.06 18.81 5.89
C ILE A 32 -10.57 19.12 5.97
N LEU A 33 -9.92 19.20 4.81
CA LEU A 33 -8.52 19.60 4.69
C LEU A 33 -8.37 20.92 3.92
N PRO A 34 -7.23 21.62 4.08
CA PRO A 34 -6.88 22.74 3.23
C PRO A 34 -6.82 22.31 1.76
N GLU A 35 -7.61 22.95 0.91
CA GLU A 35 -7.51 22.83 -0.55
C GLU A 35 -7.03 24.16 -1.13
N GLY A 36 -6.11 24.12 -2.09
CA GLY A 36 -5.66 25.32 -2.78
C GLY A 36 -4.44 25.10 -3.65
N LYS A 37 -3.92 26.17 -4.24
CA LYS A 37 -2.72 26.09 -5.10
C LYS A 37 -1.45 25.63 -4.37
N THR A 38 -1.47 25.62 -3.04
CA THR A 38 -0.35 25.23 -2.17
C THR A 38 -0.61 23.94 -1.38
N PHE A 39 -1.85 23.43 -1.39
CA PHE A 39 -2.27 22.25 -0.62
C PHE A 39 -3.20 21.38 -1.45
N ARG A 40 -2.95 20.07 -1.49
CA ARG A 40 -3.81 19.13 -2.21
C ARG A 40 -4.07 17.89 -1.39
N ARG A 41 -5.27 17.35 -1.55
CA ARG A 41 -5.59 16.01 -1.10
C ARG A 41 -5.02 15.00 -2.10
N PHE A 42 -4.25 14.05 -1.61
CA PHE A 42 -3.87 12.86 -2.35
C PHE A 42 -4.91 11.77 -2.07
N VAL A 43 -5.44 11.19 -3.14
CA VAL A 43 -6.43 10.11 -3.09
C VAL A 43 -5.89 8.96 -3.93
N PRO A 44 -5.52 7.83 -3.29
CA PRO A 44 -5.14 6.63 -4.04
C PRO A 44 -6.26 6.19 -4.98
N ASP A 45 -5.86 5.59 -6.10
CA ASP A 45 -6.81 4.99 -7.04
C ASP A 45 -7.70 3.95 -6.35
N VAL A 46 -8.96 3.86 -6.77
CA VAL A 46 -9.96 2.96 -6.17
C VAL A 46 -9.58 1.47 -6.27
N SER A 47 -8.75 1.10 -7.24
CA SER A 47 -8.24 -0.27 -7.38
C SER A 47 -7.15 -0.62 -6.36
N ILE A 48 -6.62 0.35 -5.62
CA ILE A 48 -5.70 0.16 -4.51
C ILE A 48 -6.54 -0.09 -3.25
N HIS A 49 -7.26 -1.22 -3.25
CA HIS A 49 -8.08 -1.65 -2.13
C HIS A 49 -7.79 -3.11 -1.78
N TYR A 50 -7.78 -3.42 -0.49
CA TYR A 50 -7.63 -4.80 -0.03
C TYR A 50 -9.01 -5.44 0.12
N TYR A 51 -9.19 -6.62 -0.47
CA TYR A 51 -10.42 -7.40 -0.35
C TYR A 51 -10.21 -8.52 0.67
N PRO A 52 -10.77 -8.39 1.89
CA PRO A 52 -10.54 -9.37 2.95
C PRO A 52 -11.29 -10.67 2.69
N LEU A 53 -10.64 -11.79 3.00
CA LEU A 53 -11.27 -13.12 2.94
C LEU A 53 -12.04 -13.43 4.23
N CYS A 54 -11.47 -13.06 5.37
CA CYS A 54 -12.01 -13.23 6.72
C CYS A 54 -11.83 -11.92 7.51
N ASP A 55 -11.01 -11.95 8.57
CA ASP A 55 -10.70 -10.78 9.41
C ASP A 55 -9.33 -10.17 9.10
N ASP A 56 -8.59 -10.75 8.14
CA ASP A 56 -7.46 -10.14 7.45
C ASP A 56 -7.86 -8.78 6.85
N PHE A 57 -6.88 -7.90 6.68
CA PHE A 57 -7.12 -6.55 6.16
C PHE A 57 -5.98 -6.02 5.30
N GLY A 58 -4.93 -6.80 5.11
CA GLY A 58 -3.70 -6.41 4.43
C GLY A 58 -2.59 -7.44 4.68
N PRO A 59 -1.34 -7.12 4.29
CA PRO A 59 -0.95 -5.91 3.56
C PRO A 59 -1.47 -5.89 2.13
N MET A 60 -1.30 -4.76 1.44
CA MET A 60 -1.67 -4.61 0.02
C MET A 60 -0.83 -5.53 -0.87
N ASN A 61 -1.42 -6.06 -1.95
CA ASN A 61 -0.73 -6.93 -2.90
C ASN A 61 0.29 -6.17 -3.78
N SER A 62 1.12 -6.91 -4.52
CA SER A 62 2.22 -6.36 -5.32
C SER A 62 1.77 -5.35 -6.38
N ALA A 63 0.67 -5.63 -7.09
CA ALA A 63 0.10 -4.68 -8.05
C ALA A 63 -0.36 -3.38 -7.40
N SER A 64 -1.02 -3.47 -6.23
CA SER A 64 -1.45 -2.31 -5.45
C SER A 64 -0.27 -1.47 -4.98
N ILE A 65 0.82 -2.10 -4.53
CA ILE A 65 2.05 -1.42 -4.14
C ILE A 65 2.62 -0.64 -5.34
N VAL A 66 2.78 -1.28 -6.50
CA VAL A 66 3.33 -0.63 -7.70
C VAL A 66 2.45 0.53 -8.17
N LYS A 67 1.13 0.34 -8.21
CA LYS A 67 0.17 1.40 -8.55
C LYS A 67 0.28 2.58 -7.61
N PHE A 68 0.30 2.33 -6.29
CA PHE A 68 0.42 3.39 -5.29
C PHE A 68 1.72 4.16 -5.44
N VAL A 69 2.86 3.47 -5.59
CA VAL A 69 4.17 4.10 -5.73
C VAL A 69 4.22 4.99 -6.96
N ARG A 70 3.76 4.50 -8.12
CA ARG A 70 3.70 5.27 -9.37
C ARG A 70 2.79 6.49 -9.24
N GLN A 71 1.61 6.30 -8.64
CA GLN A 71 0.63 7.38 -8.49
C GLN A 71 1.15 8.49 -7.57
N LEU A 72 1.72 8.12 -6.42
CA LEU A 72 2.24 9.09 -5.46
C LEU A 72 3.45 9.85 -6.02
N ASP A 73 4.36 9.16 -6.71
CA ASP A 73 5.52 9.79 -7.35
C ASP A 73 5.08 10.85 -8.37
N ASN A 74 4.17 10.47 -9.28
CA ASN A 74 3.64 11.38 -10.29
C ASN A 74 2.91 12.59 -9.67
N GLU A 75 2.17 12.39 -8.58
CA GLU A 75 1.50 13.49 -7.86
C GLU A 75 2.51 14.45 -7.19
N LEU A 76 3.58 13.92 -6.58
CA LEU A 76 4.63 14.72 -5.96
C LEU A 76 5.43 15.54 -6.99
N GLU A 77 5.67 14.98 -8.18
CA GLU A 77 6.34 15.64 -9.29
C GLU A 77 5.45 16.70 -9.94
N THR A 78 4.22 16.32 -10.31
CA THR A 78 3.25 17.21 -10.98
C THR A 78 2.92 18.42 -10.11
N PHE A 79 2.82 18.23 -8.79
CA PHE A 79 2.51 19.28 -7.83
C PHE A 79 3.68 19.57 -6.89
N SER A 80 4.88 19.73 -7.48
CA SER A 80 6.15 19.96 -6.78
C SER A 80 6.18 21.15 -5.80
N THR A 81 5.28 22.12 -5.94
CA THR A 81 5.16 23.27 -5.02
C THR A 81 4.05 23.12 -3.99
N CYS A 82 3.25 22.03 -4.05
CA CYS A 82 2.15 21.77 -3.14
C CYS A 82 2.60 20.84 -2.01
N VAL A 83 1.95 21.03 -0.86
CA VAL A 83 1.91 20.04 0.22
C VAL A 83 0.75 19.08 -0.05
N LEU A 84 1.03 17.79 -0.05
CA LEU A 84 0.06 16.72 -0.22
C LEU A 84 -0.42 16.20 1.15
N PHE A 85 -1.71 15.90 1.23
CA PHE A 85 -2.32 15.25 2.37
C PHE A 85 -2.96 13.93 1.93
N TYR A 86 -2.41 12.81 2.39
CA TYR A 86 -3.01 11.50 2.22
C TYR A 86 -3.97 11.22 3.37
N VAL A 87 -5.27 11.19 3.09
CA VAL A 87 -6.30 10.94 4.10
C VAL A 87 -6.78 9.51 4.05
N VAL A 88 -6.84 8.88 5.22
CA VAL A 88 -7.43 7.56 5.40
C VAL A 88 -8.59 7.55 6.39
N ASP A 89 -9.43 6.54 6.23
CA ASP A 89 -10.56 6.29 7.11
C ASP A 89 -10.12 6.04 8.55
N LYS A 90 -11.05 6.26 9.49
CA LYS A 90 -10.81 6.01 10.92
C LYS A 90 -10.62 4.52 11.18
N GLY A 91 -9.62 4.18 12.00
CA GLY A 91 -9.35 2.83 12.46
C GLY A 91 -7.92 2.35 12.18
N GLN A 92 -7.42 1.45 13.03
CA GLN A 92 -6.04 0.97 12.97
C GLN A 92 -5.72 0.30 11.62
N ARG A 93 -6.65 -0.46 11.05
CA ARG A 93 -6.46 -1.19 9.79
C ARG A 93 -6.16 -0.27 8.60
N ALA A 94 -6.98 0.76 8.42
CA ALA A 94 -6.81 1.74 7.34
C ALA A 94 -5.48 2.50 7.49
N LEU A 95 -5.15 2.93 8.73
CA LEU A 95 -3.89 3.62 9.00
C LEU A 95 -2.69 2.71 8.76
N THR A 96 -2.75 1.45 9.22
CA THR A 96 -1.67 0.47 9.05
C THR A 96 -1.37 0.24 7.57
N ASN A 97 -2.39 0.04 6.73
CA ASN A 97 -2.19 -0.09 5.27
C ASN A 97 -1.62 1.18 4.63
N ALA A 98 -2.05 2.36 5.08
CA ALA A 98 -1.53 3.62 4.59
C ALA A 98 -0.04 3.78 4.91
N VAL A 99 0.34 3.48 6.16
CA VAL A 99 1.73 3.52 6.61
C VAL A 99 2.56 2.49 5.86
N PHE A 100 2.06 1.27 5.69
CA PHE A 100 2.69 0.24 4.87
C PHE A 100 3.01 0.74 3.46
N LEU A 101 2.02 1.29 2.74
CA LEU A 101 2.18 1.81 1.38
C LEU A 101 3.15 3.00 1.31
N LEU A 102 3.13 3.89 2.30
CA LEU A 102 4.09 5.00 2.39
C LEU A 102 5.52 4.51 2.65
N GLY A 103 5.70 3.51 3.52
CA GLY A 103 7.00 2.87 3.73
C GLY A 103 7.49 2.15 2.49
N ALA A 104 6.59 1.46 1.76
CA ALA A 104 6.90 0.87 0.47
C ALA A 104 7.34 1.92 -0.55
N PHE A 105 6.68 3.08 -0.60
CA PHE A 105 7.12 4.21 -1.43
C PHE A 105 8.50 4.73 -1.02
N MET A 106 8.78 4.90 0.26
CA MET A 106 10.09 5.37 0.73
C MET A 106 11.20 4.38 0.37
N ILE A 107 10.98 3.08 0.56
CA ILE A 107 11.96 2.04 0.23
C ILE A 107 12.15 1.94 -1.28
N ILE A 108 11.06 1.75 -2.02
CA ILE A 108 11.11 1.58 -3.46
C ILE A 108 11.54 2.90 -4.10
N ARG A 109 10.78 3.99 -3.99
CA ARG A 109 11.06 5.20 -4.78
C ARG A 109 12.23 6.05 -4.27
N LEU A 110 12.43 6.14 -2.95
CA LEU A 110 13.44 7.02 -2.36
C LEU A 110 14.72 6.30 -1.93
N GLY A 111 14.73 4.95 -1.95
CA GLY A 111 15.89 4.15 -1.56
C GLY A 111 16.17 4.14 -0.05
N TYR A 112 15.15 4.41 0.77
CA TYR A 112 15.28 4.42 2.23
C TYR A 112 15.49 3.00 2.76
N CYS A 113 16.29 2.87 3.82
CA CYS A 113 16.32 1.62 4.58
C CYS A 113 15.16 1.57 5.59
N ILE A 114 14.93 0.41 6.21
CA ILE A 114 13.83 0.24 7.17
C ILE A 114 13.96 1.22 8.35
N ASP A 115 15.18 1.46 8.85
CA ASP A 115 15.42 2.41 9.94
C ASP A 115 15.03 3.84 9.55
N ASP A 116 15.29 4.26 8.31
CA ASP A 116 14.86 5.58 7.80
C ASP A 116 13.34 5.68 7.74
N VAL A 117 12.66 4.61 7.33
CA VAL A 117 11.17 4.56 7.31
C VAL A 117 10.62 4.66 8.73
N LEU A 118 11.18 3.90 9.67
CA LEU A 118 10.77 3.94 11.07
C LEU A 118 11.00 5.33 11.68
N GLN A 119 12.13 5.96 11.36
CA GLN A 119 12.42 7.33 11.78
C GLN A 119 11.41 8.32 11.19
N SER A 120 11.04 8.15 9.92
CA SER A 120 9.97 8.91 9.27
C SER A 120 8.60 8.64 9.87
N CYS A 121 8.40 7.58 10.66
CA CYS A 121 7.15 7.22 11.32
C CYS A 121 7.18 7.40 12.85
N CYS A 122 8.27 7.91 13.43
CA CYS A 122 8.49 7.91 14.89
C CYS A 122 7.47 8.72 15.70
N GLY A 123 6.77 9.66 15.07
CA GLY A 123 5.71 10.47 15.68
C GLY A 123 4.34 9.80 15.70
N LEU A 124 4.19 8.64 15.05
CA LEU A 124 2.95 7.88 15.04
C LEU A 124 2.80 7.11 16.35
N GLU A 125 1.62 7.22 16.97
CA GLU A 125 1.37 6.49 18.21
C GLU A 125 1.29 4.96 17.93
N PRO A 126 2.08 4.12 18.62
CA PRO A 126 2.09 2.68 18.37
C PRO A 126 0.71 2.01 18.54
N SER A 127 -0.15 2.54 19.41
CA SER A 127 -1.51 1.98 19.64
C SER A 127 -2.44 2.15 18.44
N LEU A 128 -2.08 2.97 17.46
CA LEU A 128 -2.85 3.21 16.23
C LEU A 128 -2.45 2.27 15.10
N ILE A 129 -1.33 1.56 15.24
CA ILE A 129 -0.89 0.53 14.30
C ILE A 129 -1.28 -0.83 14.86
N THR A 130 -1.71 -1.71 13.97
CA THR A 130 -2.03 -3.10 14.31
C THR A 130 -1.26 -4.04 13.39
N ALA A 131 -0.95 -5.23 13.88
CA ALA A 131 -0.22 -6.22 13.11
C ALA A 131 -1.14 -6.91 12.08
N TYR A 132 -0.56 -7.41 11.01
CA TYR A 132 -1.26 -8.18 9.99
C TYR A 132 -1.48 -9.61 10.46
N ARG A 133 -2.71 -10.08 10.30
CA ARG A 133 -3.13 -11.42 10.69
C ARG A 133 -3.42 -12.29 9.48
N ASP A 134 -3.52 -13.58 9.71
CA ASP A 134 -3.92 -14.57 8.71
C ASP A 134 -5.39 -14.47 8.28
N ALA A 135 -5.69 -15.05 7.12
CA ALA A 135 -7.02 -15.08 6.50
C ALA A 135 -7.89 -16.25 7.00
N THR A 136 -7.99 -16.42 8.33
CA THR A 136 -8.83 -17.46 8.94
C THR A 136 -9.91 -16.87 9.84
N PHE A 137 -10.90 -17.71 10.17
CA PHE A 137 -11.97 -17.38 11.12
C PHE A 137 -11.57 -17.59 12.60
N SER A 138 -10.36 -18.07 12.87
CA SER A 138 -9.88 -18.34 14.23
C SER A 138 -9.15 -17.12 14.80
N PRO A 139 -8.89 -17.05 16.11
CA PRO A 139 -7.91 -16.11 16.64
C PRO A 139 -6.55 -16.29 15.94
N SER A 140 -5.84 -15.20 15.69
CA SER A 140 -4.51 -15.32 15.08
C SER A 140 -3.48 -15.73 16.11
N ASP A 141 -2.66 -16.72 15.74
CA ASP A 141 -1.56 -17.22 16.57
C ASP A 141 -0.19 -16.71 16.09
N PHE A 142 -0.16 -15.99 14.97
CA PHE A 142 1.05 -15.43 14.38
C PHE A 142 0.72 -14.20 13.54
N ASP A 143 1.23 -13.04 13.96
CA ASP A 143 1.02 -11.78 13.27
C ASP A 143 2.32 -11.26 12.65
N LEU A 144 2.21 -10.54 11.54
CA LEU A 144 3.30 -9.85 10.86
C LEU A 144 3.26 -8.35 11.13
N THR A 145 4.41 -7.76 11.46
CA THR A 145 4.54 -6.32 11.66
C THR A 145 4.74 -5.57 10.33
N LEU A 146 4.64 -4.24 10.37
CA LEU A 146 5.03 -3.40 9.23
C LEU A 146 6.50 -3.63 8.82
N GLU A 147 7.39 -3.79 9.78
CA GLU A 147 8.82 -4.04 9.56
C GLU A 147 9.05 -5.37 8.83
N ASP A 148 8.32 -6.42 9.19
CA ASP A 148 8.39 -7.73 8.50
C ASP A 148 7.97 -7.57 7.03
N CYS A 149 6.88 -6.86 6.77
CA CYS A 149 6.37 -6.62 5.42
C CYS A 149 7.33 -5.75 4.59
N TRP A 150 7.92 -4.70 5.17
CA TRP A 150 8.93 -3.89 4.50
C TRP A 150 10.23 -4.67 4.24
N GLY A 151 10.63 -5.55 5.16
CA GLY A 151 11.75 -6.48 4.96
C GLY A 151 11.51 -7.44 3.80
N ALA A 152 10.27 -7.88 3.58
CA ALA A 152 9.90 -8.66 2.40
C ALA A 152 10.07 -7.86 1.10
N ILE A 153 9.68 -6.58 1.09
CA ILE A 153 9.88 -5.69 -0.07
C ILE A 153 11.38 -5.51 -0.37
N VAL A 154 12.20 -5.26 0.65
CA VAL A 154 13.66 -5.12 0.48
C VAL A 154 14.25 -6.38 -0.17
N LYS A 155 13.92 -7.57 0.33
CA LYS A 155 14.37 -8.83 -0.27
C LYS A 155 13.85 -9.04 -1.70
N ALA A 156 12.60 -8.67 -1.96
CA ALA A 156 12.04 -8.73 -3.31
C ALA A 156 12.81 -7.83 -4.29
N MET A 157 13.25 -6.65 -3.84
CA MET A 157 14.09 -5.74 -4.64
C MET A 157 15.49 -6.31 -4.88
N GLU A 158 16.12 -6.92 -3.87
CA GLU A 158 17.42 -7.61 -4.02
C GLU A 158 17.38 -8.71 -5.09
N HIS A 159 16.22 -9.34 -5.28
CA HIS A 159 15.98 -10.36 -6.29
C HIS A 159 15.35 -9.84 -7.58
N SER A 160 15.15 -8.51 -7.71
CA SER A 160 14.51 -7.89 -8.87
C SER A 160 13.10 -8.45 -9.17
N TRP A 161 12.33 -8.76 -8.13
CA TRP A 161 10.91 -9.09 -8.23
C TRP A 161 10.03 -7.83 -8.18
N ILE A 162 10.54 -6.79 -7.52
CA ILE A 162 10.01 -5.44 -7.52
C ILE A 162 11.18 -4.52 -7.88
N ALA A 163 10.97 -3.61 -8.84
CA ALA A 163 12.01 -2.73 -9.34
C ALA A 163 11.70 -1.25 -9.08
N LEU A 164 12.77 -0.44 -9.07
CA LEU A 164 12.69 1.01 -9.07
C LEU A 164 12.09 1.51 -10.39
N PRO A 165 11.27 2.57 -10.40
CA PRO A 165 10.92 3.25 -11.64
C PRO A 165 12.21 3.79 -12.30
N SER A 166 12.52 3.31 -13.51
CA SER A 166 13.55 3.93 -14.35
C SER A 166 12.90 5.06 -15.16
N PRO A 167 13.47 6.28 -15.15
CA PRO A 167 12.96 7.40 -15.97
C PRO A 167 13.01 7.14 -17.49
N MET A 168 13.62 6.04 -17.93
CA MET A 168 13.81 5.72 -19.35
C MET A 168 13.18 4.41 -19.81
N ASP A 169 12.57 3.63 -18.92
CA ASP A 169 11.96 2.35 -19.29
C ASP A 169 10.47 2.35 -18.92
N ASP A 170 9.62 2.38 -19.94
CA ASP A 170 8.19 2.11 -19.86
C ASP A 170 7.89 0.65 -19.49
N TYR A 171 8.87 -0.25 -19.61
CA TYR A 171 8.76 -1.65 -19.25
C TYR A 171 10.10 -2.20 -18.74
N GLN A 172 10.20 -2.57 -17.46
CA GLN A 172 11.36 -3.29 -16.93
C GLN A 172 11.04 -4.76 -16.67
N TRP A 173 11.84 -5.62 -17.28
CA TRP A 173 12.01 -7.01 -16.85
C TRP A 173 12.35 -7.05 -15.35
N GLY A 174 11.47 -7.63 -14.53
CA GLY A 174 11.61 -7.67 -13.07
C GLY A 174 10.71 -6.68 -12.30
N CYS A 175 9.87 -5.90 -12.99
CA CYS A 175 8.76 -5.19 -12.35
C CYS A 175 7.47 -6.03 -12.46
N VAL A 176 6.60 -5.91 -11.46
CA VAL A 176 5.25 -6.50 -11.51
C VAL A 176 4.52 -5.91 -12.71
N ASP A 177 4.20 -6.74 -13.70
CA ASP A 177 3.28 -6.37 -14.76
C ASP A 177 1.88 -6.27 -14.15
N VAL A 178 1.42 -5.03 -13.97
CA VAL A 178 0.17 -4.74 -13.26
C VAL A 178 -1.03 -5.26 -14.05
N ASP A 179 -0.99 -5.19 -15.38
CA ASP A 179 -2.12 -5.60 -16.21
C ASP A 179 -2.24 -7.13 -16.24
N GLU A 180 -1.11 -7.83 -16.38
CA GLU A 180 -1.07 -9.29 -16.27
C GLU A 180 -1.45 -9.77 -14.87
N TYR A 181 -0.90 -9.14 -13.81
CA TYR A 181 -1.22 -9.49 -12.43
C TYR A 181 -2.72 -9.39 -12.19
N MET A 182 -3.34 -8.25 -12.53
CA MET A 182 -4.77 -8.03 -12.30
C MET A 182 -5.65 -8.89 -13.21
N HIS A 183 -5.18 -9.27 -14.41
CA HIS A 183 -5.87 -10.22 -15.26
C HIS A 183 -6.01 -11.57 -14.56
N TYR A 184 -4.91 -12.11 -14.01
CA TYR A 184 -4.89 -13.43 -13.39
C TYR A 184 -5.35 -13.46 -11.92
N ASP A 185 -5.39 -12.31 -11.24
CA ASP A 185 -6.02 -12.11 -9.92
C ASP A 185 -7.54 -12.39 -9.98
N ASP A 186 -8.17 -12.17 -11.14
CA ASP A 186 -9.59 -12.49 -11.33
C ASP A 186 -9.81 -14.02 -11.27
N PRO A 187 -10.68 -14.52 -10.36
CA PRO A 187 -11.01 -15.94 -10.28
C PRO A 187 -11.58 -16.54 -11.56
N LEU A 188 -12.14 -15.72 -12.46
CA LEU A 188 -12.62 -16.15 -13.78
C LEU A 188 -11.48 -16.39 -14.77
N ASN A 189 -10.29 -15.85 -14.51
CA ASN A 189 -9.09 -16.02 -15.33
C ASN A 189 -8.07 -16.97 -14.68
N GLY A 190 -8.44 -17.63 -13.58
CA GLY A 190 -7.70 -18.76 -13.01
C GLY A 190 -7.21 -18.57 -11.59
N ASP A 191 -7.31 -17.37 -11.01
CA ASP A 191 -6.83 -17.09 -9.64
C ASP A 191 -5.36 -17.51 -9.50
N VAL A 192 -4.50 -16.96 -10.37
CA VAL A 192 -3.09 -17.36 -10.54
C VAL A 192 -2.16 -16.22 -10.16
N HIS A 193 -1.19 -16.52 -9.30
CA HIS A 193 -0.13 -15.60 -8.94
C HIS A 193 1.25 -16.24 -9.08
N GLU A 194 2.14 -15.53 -9.74
CA GLU A 194 3.56 -15.87 -9.73
C GLU A 194 4.21 -15.34 -8.45
N VAL A 195 4.50 -16.26 -7.53
CA VAL A 195 5.11 -15.94 -6.23
C VAL A 195 6.61 -15.74 -6.38
N VAL A 196 7.25 -16.53 -7.24
CA VAL A 196 8.67 -16.38 -7.59
C VAL A 196 8.79 -16.36 -9.11
N PRO A 197 9.22 -15.23 -9.71
CA PRO A 197 9.36 -15.07 -11.15
C PRO A 197 10.11 -16.23 -11.83
N GLY A 198 9.45 -16.87 -12.78
CA GLY A 198 9.92 -18.01 -13.57
C GLY A 198 10.07 -19.33 -12.81
N LYS A 199 9.58 -19.44 -11.55
CA LYS A 199 9.87 -20.61 -10.70
C LYS A 199 8.67 -21.16 -9.92
N LEU A 200 7.79 -20.31 -9.41
CA LEU A 200 6.70 -20.73 -8.53
C LEU A 200 5.41 -19.99 -8.84
N LEU A 201 4.41 -20.75 -9.27
CA LEU A 201 3.04 -20.30 -9.44
C LEU A 201 2.18 -20.87 -8.31
N ALA A 202 1.34 -20.02 -7.73
CA ALA A 202 0.27 -20.39 -6.81
C ALA A 202 -1.07 -20.14 -7.52
N PHE A 203 -1.98 -21.11 -7.48
CA PHE A 203 -3.28 -20.97 -8.10
C PHE A 203 -4.34 -21.84 -7.45
N LYS A 204 -5.60 -21.49 -7.65
CA LYS A 204 -6.73 -22.30 -7.20
C LYS A 204 -6.80 -23.61 -7.98
N GLY A 205 -6.96 -24.73 -7.26
CA GLY A 205 -7.06 -26.05 -7.88
C GLY A 205 -8.19 -26.12 -8.92
N PRO A 206 -7.92 -26.62 -10.15
CA PRO A 206 -8.91 -26.66 -11.21
C PRO A 206 -10.03 -27.65 -10.86
N GLN A 207 -11.25 -27.32 -11.28
CA GLN A 207 -12.42 -28.18 -11.09
C GLN A 207 -12.92 -28.66 -12.45
N ASP A 208 -13.07 -29.97 -12.59
CA ASP A 208 -13.80 -30.56 -13.71
C ASP A 208 -15.30 -30.33 -13.49
N LEU A 209 -15.93 -29.56 -14.38
CA LEU A 209 -17.37 -29.30 -14.34
C LEU A 209 -18.19 -30.44 -14.98
N GLY A 210 -17.55 -31.55 -15.36
CA GLY A 210 -18.20 -32.75 -15.89
C GLY A 210 -18.71 -32.60 -17.33
N GLY A 211 -18.17 -31.65 -18.09
CA GLY A 211 -18.78 -31.11 -19.31
C GLY A 211 -18.27 -31.63 -20.66
N ALA A 212 -17.27 -32.52 -20.71
CA ALA A 212 -16.78 -33.03 -21.98
C ALA A 212 -16.64 -34.56 -21.96
N LEU A 213 -17.70 -35.25 -22.37
CA LEU A 213 -17.54 -36.57 -22.98
C LEU A 213 -16.85 -36.34 -24.33
N PHE A 214 -15.53 -36.52 -24.37
CA PHE A 214 -14.82 -36.70 -25.63
C PHE A 214 -15.36 -37.99 -26.27
N GLN A 215 -16.23 -37.85 -27.28
CA GLN A 215 -16.56 -38.91 -28.23
C GLN A 215 -15.58 -38.88 -29.40
#